data_AF-A0A959UM22-F1
#
_entry.id   AF-A0A959UM22-F1
#
_cell.length_a   1.000
_cell.length_b   1.000
_cell.length_c   1.000
_cell.angle_alpha   90.00
_cell.angle_beta   90.00
_cell.angle_gamma   90.00
#
_symmetry.space_group_name_H-M   'P 1'
#
loop_
_entity.id
_entity.type
_entity.pdbx_description
1 polymer ?
#
loop_
_entity_poly.entity_id
_entity_poly.type
_entity_poly.pdbx_seq_one_letter_code
_entity_poly.pdbx_strand_id
1 'polypeptide(L)'
;FLLFYIPVTTYLTDFDINGNSFNAELNRMFVTVFYIPSYFFISVLIGIGMIALLVFFKNAKYRLLVASISLFLPAMVFTANINRSGMRGFHFTDQYLTNLFLAAEKDAVIFTQIDFYYFPTLYYQYVLDREREVQVIDQPLLKRSWYLEMLQHNYPSLIDRSKTAVLKFLNAVKPFENDQPYDGNYIENQYIAMINSLIDESVKSGKTVYFTYIPASNILRNYSIEPVIGAYKLTREPTLTKIDYEGFDLEDYKHVSHNDPFLVRTFSHFYGEQHVSRGAYLEQTGKKNEALQYYRKGLDFYFQNEQVKQYAIQRIRILSSENQ
;
A
#
# COMPACT_ATOMS: atom_id res chain seq x y z
N PHE A 1 4.93 -5.57 34.47
CA PHE A 1 4.67 -6.02 33.08
C PHE A 1 4.47 -4.83 32.15
N LEU A 2 3.39 -4.03 32.27
CA LEU A 2 3.15 -2.86 31.41
C LEU A 2 4.22 -1.76 31.46
N LEU A 3 4.73 -1.47 32.66
CA LEU A 3 5.82 -0.52 32.86
C LEU A 3 7.14 -0.95 32.20
N PHE A 4 7.25 -2.24 31.84
CA PHE A 4 8.42 -2.78 31.16
C PHE A 4 8.17 -3.00 29.67
N TYR A 5 6.96 -3.37 29.24
CA TYR A 5 6.73 -3.72 27.84
C TYR A 5 6.86 -2.53 26.88
N ILE A 6 6.24 -1.38 27.19
CA ILE A 6 6.25 -0.20 26.30
C ILE A 6 7.66 0.36 26.09
N PRO A 7 8.47 0.59 27.15
CA PRO A 7 9.84 1.05 26.96
C PRO A 7 10.70 -0.04 26.31
N VAL A 8 10.52 -1.31 26.67
CA VAL A 8 11.37 -2.40 26.18
C VAL A 8 11.11 -2.71 24.71
N THR A 9 9.87 -2.77 24.23
CA THR A 9 9.63 -2.95 22.78
C THR A 9 10.10 -1.73 22.01
N THR A 10 9.75 -0.52 22.44
CA THR A 10 10.15 0.71 21.73
C THR A 10 11.67 0.91 21.71
N TYR A 11 12.37 0.54 22.79
CA TYR A 11 13.83 0.65 22.90
C TYR A 11 14.58 -0.50 22.22
N LEU A 12 14.03 -1.72 22.22
CA LEU A 12 14.71 -2.89 21.63
C LEU A 12 14.53 -3.00 20.12
N THR A 13 13.47 -2.44 19.53
CA THR A 13 13.15 -2.67 18.12
C THR A 13 13.54 -1.52 17.18
N ASP A 14 14.17 -0.46 17.68
CA ASP A 14 14.65 0.72 16.91
C ASP A 14 13.66 1.20 15.83
N PHE A 15 12.35 1.18 16.15
CA PHE A 15 11.34 1.66 15.22
C PHE A 15 11.37 3.19 15.21
N ASP A 16 11.69 3.78 14.07
CA ASP A 16 11.42 5.21 13.85
C ASP A 16 9.91 5.42 13.93
N ILE A 17 9.43 5.97 15.05
CA ILE A 17 8.03 6.33 15.29
C ILE A 17 7.85 7.85 15.44
N ASN A 18 8.94 8.60 15.47
CA ASN A 18 8.96 10.04 15.73
C ASN A 18 8.97 10.86 14.43
N GLY A 19 9.33 10.24 13.29
CA GLY A 19 9.27 10.88 11.98
C GLY A 19 7.85 11.11 11.46
N ASN A 20 7.75 12.02 10.48
CA ASN A 20 6.58 12.18 9.61
C ASN A 20 6.74 11.42 8.27
N SER A 21 7.74 10.54 8.18
CA SER A 21 7.97 9.75 6.97
C SER A 21 6.91 8.65 6.84
N PHE A 22 6.69 8.19 5.60
CA PHE A 22 5.85 7.03 5.32
C PHE A 22 6.23 5.81 6.16
N ASN A 23 7.54 5.55 6.30
CA ASN A 23 8.06 4.46 7.13
C ASN A 23 7.76 4.67 8.61
N ALA A 24 7.86 5.89 9.11
CA ALA A 24 7.54 6.18 10.51
C ALA A 24 6.05 5.97 10.81
N GLU A 25 5.19 6.31 9.86
CA GLU A 25 3.76 6.05 9.98
C GLU A 25 3.43 4.55 9.93
N LEU A 26 4.02 3.79 9.01
CA LEU A 26 3.90 2.34 8.97
C LEU A 26 4.39 1.69 10.28
N ASN A 27 5.55 2.11 10.78
CA ASN A 27 6.10 1.61 12.04
C ASN A 27 5.16 1.88 13.21
N ARG A 28 4.54 3.07 13.29
CA ARG A 28 3.52 3.36 14.32
C ARG A 28 2.36 2.37 14.25
N MET A 29 1.87 2.05 13.05
CA MET A 29 0.81 1.03 12.87
C MET A 29 1.28 -0.34 13.38
N PHE A 30 2.47 -0.80 12.99
CA PHE A 30 2.99 -2.11 13.40
C PHE A 30 3.21 -2.22 14.92
N VAL A 31 3.73 -1.16 15.56
CA VAL A 31 3.95 -1.12 17.01
C VAL A 31 2.65 -1.33 17.77
N THR A 32 1.51 -0.83 17.27
CA THR A 32 0.23 -0.97 17.97
C THR A 32 -0.23 -2.42 18.15
N VAL A 33 0.08 -3.31 17.19
CA VAL A 33 -0.29 -4.73 17.24
C VAL A 33 0.39 -5.44 18.41
N PHE A 34 1.61 -5.03 18.76
CA PHE A 34 2.34 -5.59 19.88
C PHE A 34 1.71 -5.27 21.23
N TYR A 35 0.80 -4.30 21.35
CA TYR A 35 0.11 -4.02 22.61
C TYR A 35 -1.07 -4.96 22.89
N ILE A 36 -1.54 -5.74 21.91
CA ILE A 36 -2.69 -6.65 22.09
C ILE A 36 -2.50 -7.61 23.28
N PRO A 37 -1.36 -8.32 23.44
CA PRO A 37 -1.13 -9.20 24.59
C PRO A 37 -1.10 -8.44 25.93
N SER A 38 -0.58 -7.21 25.93
CA SER A 38 -0.55 -6.36 27.13
C SER A 38 -1.96 -5.95 27.57
N TYR A 39 -2.82 -5.56 26.62
CA TYR A 39 -4.22 -5.26 26.90
C TYR A 39 -4.95 -6.50 27.43
N PHE A 40 -4.75 -7.66 26.81
CA PHE A 40 -5.35 -8.91 27.26
C PHE A 40 -4.95 -9.25 28.71
N PHE A 41 -3.66 -9.15 29.03
CA PHE A 41 -3.16 -9.39 30.38
C PHE A 41 -3.77 -8.44 31.42
N ILE A 42 -3.88 -7.14 31.11
CA ILE A 42 -4.54 -6.17 31.99
C ILE A 42 -6.01 -6.54 32.21
N SER A 43 -6.73 -6.86 31.12
CA SER A 43 -8.15 -7.21 31.20
C SER A 43 -8.37 -8.41 32.13
N VAL A 44 -7.48 -9.41 32.09
CA VAL A 44 -7.51 -10.54 33.02
C VAL A 44 -7.28 -10.10 34.47
N LEU A 45 -6.25 -9.28 34.74
CA LEU A 45 -5.98 -8.77 36.10
C LEU A 45 -7.15 -7.93 36.65
N ILE A 46 -7.76 -7.09 35.81
CA ILE A 46 -8.97 -6.33 36.16
C ILE A 46 -10.08 -7.31 36.53
N GLY A 47 -10.34 -8.33 35.70
CA GLY A 47 -11.35 -9.36 35.98
C GLY A 47 -11.13 -10.07 37.32
N ILE A 48 -9.89 -10.49 37.61
CA ILE A 48 -9.51 -11.11 38.89
C ILE A 48 -9.77 -10.13 40.04
N GLY A 49 -9.37 -8.87 39.89
CA GLY A 49 -9.62 -7.83 40.89
C GLY A 49 -11.11 -7.60 41.17
N MET A 50 -11.94 -7.57 40.13
CA MET A 50 -13.39 -7.43 40.27
C MET A 50 -14.02 -8.63 41.00
N ILE A 51 -13.57 -9.86 40.70
CA ILE A 51 -14.00 -11.07 41.42
C ILE A 51 -13.59 -10.99 42.90
N ALA A 52 -12.35 -10.60 43.18
CA ALA A 52 -11.87 -10.45 44.55
C ALA A 52 -12.71 -9.43 45.34
N LEU A 53 -13.06 -8.29 44.73
CA LEU A 53 -13.95 -7.29 45.33
C LEU A 53 -15.36 -7.83 45.57
N LEU A 54 -15.92 -8.61 44.63
CA LEU A 54 -17.24 -9.24 44.78
C LEU A 54 -17.29 -10.22 45.96
N VAL A 55 -16.21 -10.94 46.23
CA VAL A 55 -16.08 -11.86 47.36
C VAL A 55 -15.81 -11.11 48.66
N PHE A 56 -15.00 -10.04 48.62
CA PHE A 56 -14.64 -9.23 49.78
C PHE A 56 -15.85 -8.50 50.39
N PHE A 57 -16.68 -7.87 49.56
CA PHE A 57 -17.85 -7.17 50.05
C PHE A 57 -19.00 -8.12 50.40
N LYS A 58 -19.35 -8.21 51.68
CA LYS A 58 -20.50 -9.00 52.15
C LYS A 58 -21.85 -8.27 51.98
N ASN A 59 -21.84 -6.94 51.94
CA ASN A 59 -23.04 -6.13 51.80
C ASN A 59 -23.56 -6.18 50.35
N ALA A 60 -24.84 -6.53 50.18
CA ALA A 60 -25.49 -6.67 48.87
C ALA A 60 -25.41 -5.39 48.01
N LYS A 61 -25.46 -4.19 48.61
CA LYS A 61 -25.36 -2.92 47.88
C LYS A 61 -23.99 -2.76 47.22
N TYR A 62 -22.90 -3.09 47.92
CA TYR A 62 -21.56 -3.01 47.36
C TYR A 62 -21.29 -4.10 46.33
N ARG A 63 -21.82 -5.31 46.52
CA ARG A 63 -21.74 -6.38 45.50
C ARG A 63 -22.46 -5.99 44.20
N LEU A 64 -23.66 -5.42 44.32
CA LEU A 64 -24.39 -4.91 43.15
C LEU A 64 -23.61 -3.80 42.45
N LEU A 65 -23.01 -2.87 43.19
CA LEU A 65 -22.17 -1.82 42.61
C LEU A 65 -20.99 -2.39 41.84
N VAL A 66 -20.23 -3.34 42.41
CA VAL A 66 -19.09 -3.96 41.74
C VAL A 66 -19.53 -4.74 40.50
N ALA A 67 -20.65 -5.47 40.57
CA ALA A 67 -21.21 -6.17 39.41
C ALA A 67 -21.63 -5.19 38.31
N SER A 68 -22.29 -4.09 38.67
CA SER A 68 -22.66 -3.03 37.73
C SER A 68 -21.45 -2.40 37.06
N ILE A 69 -20.39 -2.09 37.81
CA ILE A 69 -19.13 -1.54 37.26
C ILE A 69 -18.48 -2.55 36.31
N SER A 70 -18.48 -3.83 36.67
CA SER A 70 -17.89 -4.91 35.85
C SER A 70 -18.54 -5.02 34.46
N LEU A 71 -19.84 -4.72 34.37
CA LEU A 71 -20.58 -4.69 33.10
C LEU A 71 -20.48 -3.34 32.40
N PHE A 72 -20.51 -2.25 33.18
CA PHE A 72 -20.48 -0.89 32.64
C PHE A 72 -19.15 -0.57 31.95
N LEU A 73 -18.02 -0.98 32.52
CA LEU A 73 -16.70 -0.66 31.96
C LEU A 73 -16.50 -1.22 30.54
N PRO A 74 -16.70 -2.53 30.27
CA PRO A 74 -16.64 -3.06 28.90
C PRO A 74 -17.67 -2.42 27.98
N ALA A 75 -18.90 -2.19 28.46
CA ALA A 75 -19.95 -1.58 27.65
C ALA A 75 -19.58 -0.14 27.22
N MET A 76 -19.04 0.66 28.13
CA MET A 76 -18.57 2.02 27.86
C MET A 76 -17.42 2.04 26.85
N VAL A 77 -16.43 1.14 27.01
CA VAL A 77 -15.33 1.02 26.05
C VAL A 77 -15.83 0.59 24.68
N PHE A 78 -16.75 -0.38 24.62
CA PHE A 78 -17.34 -0.86 23.38
C PHE A 78 -18.11 0.25 22.67
N THR A 79 -19.01 0.97 23.34
CA THR A 79 -19.80 2.04 22.72
C THR A 79 -18.94 3.23 22.29
N ALA A 80 -17.88 3.56 23.04
CA ALA A 80 -16.94 4.61 22.67
C ALA A 80 -16.13 4.27 21.40
N ASN A 81 -15.92 2.99 21.11
CA ASN A 81 -15.04 2.55 20.02
C ASN A 81 -15.78 1.90 18.84
N ILE A 82 -17.03 1.44 18.98
CA ILE A 82 -17.72 0.68 17.93
C ILE A 82 -17.78 1.42 16.59
N ASN A 83 -17.98 2.74 16.60
CA ASN A 83 -18.03 3.53 15.38
C ASN A 83 -16.65 3.77 14.77
N ARG A 84 -15.60 3.83 15.61
CA ARG A 84 -14.21 4.02 15.14
C ARG A 84 -13.58 2.72 14.64
N SER A 85 -13.89 1.61 15.31
CA SER A 85 -13.42 0.26 14.97
C SER A 85 -14.29 -0.41 13.92
N GLY A 86 -15.51 0.08 13.70
CA GLY A 86 -16.38 -0.39 12.64
C GLY A 86 -15.82 -0.03 11.28
N MET A 87 -15.38 -1.01 10.51
CA MET A 87 -14.96 -0.83 9.11
C MET A 87 -16.15 -0.75 8.14
N ARG A 88 -17.36 -0.51 8.67
CA ARG A 88 -18.58 -0.32 7.86
C ARG A 88 -18.45 1.01 7.13
N GLY A 89 -18.33 0.96 5.80
CA GLY A 89 -18.04 2.14 4.98
C GLY A 89 -16.59 2.25 4.50
N PHE A 90 -15.71 1.30 4.88
CA PHE A 90 -14.33 1.29 4.40
C PHE A 90 -14.26 0.68 2.99
N HIS A 91 -14.61 1.49 1.98
CA HIS A 91 -14.68 1.07 0.57
C HIS A 91 -13.49 1.54 -0.27
N PHE A 92 -12.56 2.29 0.31
CA PHE A 92 -11.44 2.89 -0.40
C PHE A 92 -10.61 1.85 -1.16
N THR A 93 -10.28 0.71 -0.56
CA THR A 93 -9.53 -0.32 -1.28
C THR A 93 -10.28 -0.87 -2.49
N ASP A 94 -11.60 -1.06 -2.37
CA ASP A 94 -12.48 -1.54 -3.43
C ASP A 94 -12.60 -0.50 -4.56
N GLN A 95 -12.79 0.77 -4.22
CA GLN A 95 -12.80 1.89 -5.17
C GLN A 95 -11.46 2.03 -5.89
N TYR A 96 -10.33 1.95 -5.18
CA TYR A 96 -9.00 2.02 -5.79
C TYR A 96 -8.79 0.88 -6.77
N LEU A 97 -9.13 -0.36 -6.40
CA LEU A 97 -9.00 -1.51 -7.30
C LEU A 97 -9.90 -1.40 -8.52
N THR A 98 -11.13 -0.90 -8.35
CA THR A 98 -12.04 -0.65 -9.47
C THR A 98 -11.43 0.35 -10.44
N ASN A 99 -10.88 1.45 -9.95
CA ASN A 99 -10.16 2.43 -10.77
C ASN A 99 -8.91 1.83 -11.44
N LEU A 100 -8.12 1.04 -10.71
CA LEU A 100 -6.93 0.37 -11.24
C LEU A 100 -7.29 -0.55 -12.41
N PHE A 101 -8.34 -1.37 -12.26
CA PHE A 101 -8.77 -2.29 -13.31
C PHE A 101 -9.47 -1.59 -14.48
N LEU A 102 -10.12 -0.44 -14.25
CA LEU A 102 -10.60 0.44 -15.33
C LEU A 102 -9.45 1.02 -16.16
N ALA A 103 -8.31 1.33 -15.52
CA ALA A 103 -7.12 1.84 -16.21
C ALA A 103 -6.27 0.75 -16.87
N ALA A 104 -6.34 -0.49 -16.36
CA ALA A 104 -5.57 -1.61 -16.86
C ALA A 104 -6.22 -2.23 -18.10
N GLU A 105 -5.40 -2.57 -19.09
CA GLU A 105 -5.85 -3.35 -20.24
C GLU A 105 -6.20 -4.79 -19.83
N LYS A 106 -7.07 -5.42 -20.61
CA LYS A 106 -7.42 -6.84 -20.46
C LYS A 106 -6.16 -7.71 -20.59
N ASP A 107 -5.99 -8.69 -19.69
CA ASP A 107 -4.81 -9.58 -19.61
C ASP A 107 -3.46 -8.89 -19.30
N ALA A 108 -3.50 -7.67 -18.73
CA ALA A 108 -2.31 -6.95 -18.30
C ALA A 108 -1.53 -7.63 -17.16
N VAL A 109 -0.28 -7.22 -16.98
CA VAL A 109 0.55 -7.60 -15.83
C VAL A 109 0.74 -6.38 -14.93
N ILE A 110 0.39 -6.47 -13.66
CA ILE A 110 0.49 -5.36 -12.69
C ILE A 110 1.47 -5.74 -11.59
N PHE A 111 2.54 -4.98 -11.46
CA PHE A 111 3.46 -5.09 -10.33
C PHE A 111 3.01 -4.18 -9.18
N THR A 112 2.93 -4.74 -7.98
CA THR A 112 2.64 -4.04 -6.73
C THR A 112 3.84 -4.10 -5.78
N GLN A 113 3.89 -3.23 -4.78
CA GLN A 113 4.99 -3.20 -3.80
C GLN A 113 4.53 -3.29 -2.34
N ILE A 114 3.24 -3.13 -2.08
CA ILE A 114 2.74 -3.07 -0.70
C ILE A 114 1.47 -3.91 -0.59
N ASP A 115 1.32 -4.59 0.55
CA ASP A 115 0.24 -5.50 0.92
C ASP A 115 -1.16 -4.97 0.60
N PHE A 116 -1.42 -3.68 0.86
CA PHE A 116 -2.73 -3.07 0.63
C PHE A 116 -3.06 -2.80 -0.85
N TYR A 117 -2.09 -2.96 -1.76
CA TYR A 117 -2.33 -3.06 -3.20
C TYR A 117 -2.55 -4.52 -3.61
N TYR A 118 -1.76 -5.45 -3.06
CA TYR A 118 -1.73 -6.84 -3.52
C TYR A 118 -2.87 -7.70 -2.95
N PHE A 119 -2.99 -7.81 -1.62
CA PHE A 119 -3.94 -8.75 -1.01
C PHE A 119 -5.40 -8.51 -1.38
N PRO A 120 -5.86 -7.26 -1.56
CA PRO A 120 -7.22 -7.01 -2.03
C PRO A 120 -7.47 -7.53 -3.44
N THR A 121 -6.45 -7.59 -4.32
CA THR A 121 -6.59 -8.17 -5.66
C THR A 121 -6.84 -9.68 -5.59
N LEU A 122 -6.21 -10.38 -4.62
CA LEU A 122 -6.48 -11.80 -4.37
C LEU A 122 -7.96 -12.01 -4.00
N TYR A 123 -8.54 -11.15 -3.16
CA TYR A 123 -9.96 -11.21 -2.84
C TYR A 123 -10.84 -10.99 -4.07
N TYR A 124 -10.55 -9.96 -4.87
CA TYR A 124 -11.26 -9.68 -6.13
C TYR A 124 -11.22 -10.87 -7.09
N GLN A 125 -10.05 -11.45 -7.29
CA GLN A 125 -9.86 -12.51 -8.29
C GLN A 125 -10.36 -13.86 -7.81
N TYR A 126 -10.02 -14.28 -6.59
CA TYR A 126 -10.32 -15.62 -6.11
C TYR A 126 -11.67 -15.74 -5.42
N VAL A 127 -12.17 -14.68 -4.77
CA VAL A 127 -13.47 -14.71 -4.06
C VAL A 127 -14.58 -14.10 -4.90
N LEU A 128 -14.35 -12.93 -5.51
CA LEU A 128 -15.39 -12.25 -6.30
C LEU A 128 -15.44 -12.68 -7.77
N ASP A 129 -14.46 -13.46 -8.24
CA ASP A 129 -14.34 -13.89 -9.64
C ASP A 129 -14.29 -12.71 -10.64
N ARG A 130 -13.60 -11.63 -10.26
CA ARG A 130 -13.44 -10.41 -11.08
C ARG A 130 -12.01 -10.27 -11.57
N GLU A 131 -11.85 -9.78 -12.81
CA GLU A 131 -10.54 -9.41 -13.39
C GLU A 131 -9.48 -10.53 -13.30
N ARG A 132 -9.91 -11.79 -13.43
CA ARG A 132 -9.04 -12.97 -13.35
C ARG A 132 -7.98 -13.05 -14.45
N GLU A 133 -8.20 -12.34 -15.55
CA GLU A 133 -7.24 -12.30 -16.65
C GLU A 133 -6.03 -11.41 -16.32
N VAL A 134 -6.17 -10.44 -15.42
CA VAL A 134 -5.06 -9.56 -15.03
C VAL A 134 -4.09 -10.30 -14.11
N GLN A 135 -2.81 -10.29 -14.44
CA GLN A 135 -1.77 -10.94 -13.63
C GLN A 135 -1.19 -9.94 -12.63
N VAL A 136 -1.58 -10.04 -11.37
CA VAL A 136 -1.06 -9.16 -10.31
C VAL A 136 0.12 -9.83 -9.58
N ILE A 137 1.24 -9.11 -9.46
CA ILE A 137 2.49 -9.60 -8.90
C ILE A 137 2.99 -8.64 -7.82
N ASP A 138 3.07 -9.12 -6.59
CA ASP A 138 3.82 -8.48 -5.53
C ASP A 138 5.33 -8.60 -5.76
N GLN A 139 5.99 -7.48 -6.06
CA GLN A 139 7.42 -7.44 -6.33
C GLN A 139 8.27 -7.84 -5.11
N PRO A 140 8.07 -7.29 -3.90
CA PRO A 140 8.80 -7.75 -2.71
C PRO A 140 8.72 -9.27 -2.46
N LEU A 141 7.56 -9.89 -2.69
CA LEU A 141 7.41 -11.33 -2.51
C LEU A 141 8.19 -12.16 -3.55
N LEU A 142 8.57 -11.60 -4.70
CA LEU A 142 9.48 -12.25 -5.65
C LEU A 142 10.84 -12.59 -5.03
N LYS A 143 11.18 -12.03 -3.86
CA LYS A 143 12.38 -12.42 -3.07
C LYS A 143 12.23 -13.76 -2.34
N ARG A 144 11.10 -14.46 -2.47
CA ARG A 144 10.80 -15.71 -1.76
C ARG A 144 10.53 -16.85 -2.74
N SER A 145 11.19 -17.98 -2.54
CA SER A 145 11.02 -19.15 -3.43
C SER A 145 9.58 -19.66 -3.50
N TRP A 146 8.87 -19.71 -2.36
CA TRP A 146 7.47 -20.14 -2.30
C TRP A 146 6.53 -19.27 -3.13
N TYR A 147 6.83 -17.98 -3.28
CA TYR A 147 5.98 -17.08 -4.05
C TYR A 147 6.14 -17.33 -5.56
N LEU A 148 7.35 -17.66 -6.00
CA LEU A 148 7.61 -18.06 -7.39
C LEU A 148 6.94 -19.39 -7.71
N GLU A 149 6.86 -20.33 -6.76
CA GLU A 149 6.07 -21.55 -6.91
C GLU A 149 4.58 -21.25 -7.05
N MET A 150 4.06 -20.33 -6.23
CA MET A 150 2.68 -19.86 -6.35
C MET A 150 2.40 -19.21 -7.71
N LEU A 151 3.32 -18.37 -8.22
CA LEU A 151 3.19 -17.78 -9.55
C LEU A 151 3.30 -18.82 -10.68
N GLN A 152 4.10 -19.88 -10.51
CA GLN A 152 4.16 -20.98 -11.48
C GLN A 152 2.82 -21.70 -11.57
N HIS A 153 2.12 -21.87 -10.44
CA HIS A 153 0.80 -22.47 -10.40
C HIS A 153 -0.27 -21.55 -11.00
N ASN A 154 -0.27 -20.27 -10.62
CA ASN A 154 -1.33 -19.33 -11.01
C ASN A 154 -1.13 -18.74 -12.41
N TYR A 155 0.11 -18.46 -12.79
CA TYR A 155 0.50 -17.85 -14.07
C TYR A 155 1.62 -18.65 -14.76
N PRO A 156 1.42 -19.94 -15.09
CA PRO A 156 2.47 -20.81 -15.61
C PRO A 156 3.16 -20.22 -16.84
N SER A 157 2.37 -19.67 -17.76
CA SER A 157 2.89 -19.07 -19.00
C SER A 157 3.88 -17.91 -18.77
N LEU A 158 3.72 -17.15 -17.68
CA LEU A 158 4.63 -16.06 -17.31
C LEU A 158 5.96 -16.63 -16.79
N ILE A 159 5.89 -17.57 -15.85
CA ILE A 159 7.09 -18.17 -15.25
C ILE A 159 7.85 -19.02 -16.27
N ASP A 160 7.16 -19.77 -17.13
CA ASP A 160 7.77 -20.63 -18.14
C ASP A 160 8.59 -19.83 -19.17
N ARG A 161 8.09 -18.66 -19.59
CA ARG A 161 8.82 -17.76 -20.50
C ARG A 161 10.08 -17.18 -19.84
N SER A 162 10.04 -16.92 -18.54
CA SER A 162 11.18 -16.40 -17.76
C SER A 162 11.96 -17.47 -16.99
N LYS A 163 11.74 -18.76 -17.29
CA LYS A 163 12.21 -19.91 -16.49
C LYS A 163 13.70 -19.88 -16.19
N THR A 164 14.52 -19.54 -17.18
CA THR A 164 15.97 -19.46 -17.00
C THR A 164 16.37 -18.42 -15.95
N ALA A 165 15.73 -17.24 -15.95
CA ALA A 165 16.02 -16.18 -14.99
C ALA A 165 15.48 -16.54 -13.59
N VAL A 166 14.28 -17.13 -13.53
CA VAL A 166 13.66 -17.62 -12.29
C VAL A 166 14.54 -18.68 -11.62
N LEU A 167 15.02 -19.68 -12.37
CA LEU A 167 15.89 -20.72 -11.82
C LEU A 167 17.24 -20.18 -11.34
N LYS A 168 17.80 -19.17 -12.02
CA LYS A 168 19.03 -18.50 -11.55
C LYS A 168 18.81 -17.80 -10.21
N PHE A 169 17.69 -17.10 -10.05
CA PHE A 169 17.35 -16.48 -8.77
C PHE A 169 17.10 -17.52 -7.68
N LEU A 170 16.32 -18.58 -7.95
CA LEU A 170 16.06 -19.66 -7.00
C LEU A 170 17.37 -20.31 -6.51
N ASN A 171 18.31 -20.58 -7.41
CA ASN A 171 19.62 -21.10 -7.03
C ASN A 171 20.43 -20.10 -6.20
N ALA A 172 20.34 -18.80 -6.49
CA ALA A 172 21.05 -17.76 -5.76
C ALA A 172 20.49 -17.55 -4.34
N VAL A 173 19.17 -17.59 -4.16
CA VAL A 173 18.51 -17.34 -2.86
C VAL A 173 18.50 -18.57 -1.96
N LYS A 174 18.65 -19.79 -2.53
CA LYS A 174 18.61 -21.05 -1.77
C LYS A 174 19.58 -21.10 -0.56
N PRO A 175 20.85 -20.66 -0.64
CA PRO A 175 21.72 -20.65 0.54
C PRO A 175 21.19 -19.74 1.66
N PHE A 176 20.66 -18.56 1.32
CA PHE A 176 20.05 -17.65 2.29
C PHE A 176 18.85 -18.30 2.99
N GLU A 177 17.95 -18.95 2.24
CA GLU A 177 16.77 -19.62 2.81
C GLU A 177 17.10 -20.86 3.66
N ASN A 178 18.31 -21.41 3.53
CA ASN A 178 18.78 -22.58 4.30
C ASN A 178 19.78 -22.19 5.42
N ASP A 179 19.86 -20.91 5.78
CA ASP A 179 20.81 -20.40 6.78
C ASP A 179 22.29 -20.74 6.47
N GLN A 180 22.64 -20.80 5.18
CA GLN A 180 24.00 -21.05 4.68
C GLN A 180 24.69 -19.75 4.27
N PRO A 181 26.04 -19.73 4.20
CA PRO A 181 26.77 -18.57 3.66
C PRO A 181 26.29 -18.21 2.24
N TYR A 182 26.01 -16.91 2.03
CA TYR A 182 25.46 -16.39 0.78
C TYR A 182 26.12 -15.08 0.38
N ASP A 183 25.98 -14.70 -0.89
CA ASP A 183 26.37 -13.39 -1.42
C ASP A 183 25.10 -12.57 -1.72
N GLY A 184 24.82 -11.58 -0.88
CA GLY A 184 23.64 -10.72 -1.02
C GLY A 184 23.64 -9.90 -2.32
N ASN A 185 24.80 -9.49 -2.83
CA ASN A 185 24.88 -8.76 -4.10
C ASN A 185 24.57 -9.69 -5.27
N TYR A 186 25.04 -10.95 -5.21
CA TYR A 186 24.69 -11.94 -6.21
C TYR A 186 23.17 -12.22 -6.24
N ILE A 187 22.54 -12.37 -5.07
CA ILE A 187 21.08 -12.55 -4.95
C ILE A 187 20.34 -11.35 -5.55
N GLU A 188 20.69 -10.12 -5.17
CA GLU A 188 20.05 -8.90 -5.68
C GLU A 188 20.21 -8.80 -7.21
N ASN A 189 21.39 -9.13 -7.75
CA ASN A 189 21.62 -9.15 -9.20
C ASN A 189 20.71 -10.17 -9.92
N GLN A 190 20.55 -11.39 -9.38
CA GLN A 190 19.65 -12.38 -9.98
C GLN A 190 18.17 -12.00 -9.81
N TYR A 191 17.81 -11.36 -8.69
CA TYR A 191 16.48 -10.85 -8.43
C TYR A 191 16.07 -9.78 -9.45
N ILE A 192 16.92 -8.79 -9.66
CA ILE A 192 16.69 -7.74 -10.68
C ILE A 192 16.67 -8.34 -12.09
N ALA A 193 17.55 -9.31 -12.39
CA ALA A 193 17.54 -9.99 -13.69
C ALA A 193 16.23 -10.77 -13.93
N MET A 194 15.70 -11.42 -12.90
CA MET A 194 14.41 -12.12 -12.95
C MET A 194 13.26 -11.16 -13.20
N ILE A 195 13.17 -10.04 -12.47
CA ILE A 195 12.11 -9.05 -12.67
C ILE A 195 12.15 -8.48 -14.09
N ASN A 196 13.33 -8.07 -14.57
CA ASN A 196 13.47 -7.58 -15.95
C ASN A 196 13.05 -8.64 -16.97
N SER A 197 13.37 -9.92 -16.73
CA SER A 197 12.91 -11.01 -17.61
C SER A 197 11.39 -11.17 -17.60
N LEU A 198 10.73 -11.05 -16.45
CA LEU A 198 9.26 -11.11 -16.36
C LEU A 198 8.61 -9.96 -17.14
N ILE A 199 9.17 -8.75 -17.01
CA ILE A 199 8.71 -7.57 -17.75
C ILE A 199 8.91 -7.78 -19.26
N ASP A 200 10.11 -8.13 -19.69
CA ASP A 200 10.45 -8.29 -21.12
C ASP A 200 9.59 -9.37 -21.78
N GLU A 201 9.41 -10.52 -21.13
CA GLU A 201 8.59 -11.60 -21.67
C GLU A 201 7.10 -11.26 -21.69
N SER A 202 6.61 -10.48 -20.72
CA SER A 202 5.23 -9.95 -20.74
C SER A 202 5.01 -9.05 -21.96
N VAL A 203 5.92 -8.08 -22.18
CA VAL A 203 5.86 -7.18 -23.33
C VAL A 203 5.98 -7.94 -24.65
N LYS A 204 6.91 -8.91 -24.76
CA LYS A 204 7.07 -9.75 -25.96
C LYS A 204 5.82 -10.57 -26.27
N SER A 205 5.10 -11.01 -25.24
CA SER A 205 3.84 -11.73 -25.39
C SER A 205 2.64 -10.83 -25.73
N GLY A 206 2.86 -9.52 -25.87
CA GLY A 206 1.82 -8.55 -26.22
C GLY A 206 1.02 -8.01 -25.03
N LYS A 207 1.42 -8.32 -23.79
CA LYS A 207 0.76 -7.82 -22.59
C LYS A 207 1.26 -6.43 -22.23
N THR A 208 0.34 -5.60 -21.75
CA THR A 208 0.69 -4.30 -21.16
C THR A 208 1.09 -4.48 -19.70
N VAL A 209 2.18 -3.82 -19.30
CA VAL A 209 2.73 -3.91 -17.94
C VAL A 209 2.42 -2.60 -17.20
N TYR A 210 2.00 -2.71 -15.95
CA TYR A 210 1.71 -1.59 -15.06
C TYR A 210 2.42 -1.75 -13.72
N PHE A 211 2.60 -0.63 -13.01
CA PHE A 211 3.15 -0.58 -11.66
C PHE A 211 2.28 0.32 -10.76
N THR A 212 2.01 -0.10 -9.54
CA THR A 212 1.34 0.75 -8.53
C THR A 212 2.32 1.62 -7.73
N TYR A 213 3.54 1.81 -8.27
CA TYR A 213 4.65 2.54 -7.70
C TYR A 213 5.64 2.91 -8.83
N ILE A 214 6.62 3.77 -8.54
CA ILE A 214 7.71 4.08 -9.48
C ILE A 214 8.83 3.06 -9.28
N PRO A 215 9.13 2.18 -10.26
CA PRO A 215 10.17 1.17 -10.10
C PRO A 215 11.57 1.79 -10.14
N ALA A 216 12.54 1.10 -9.53
CA ALA A 216 13.93 1.49 -9.58
C ALA A 216 14.46 1.46 -11.03
N SER A 217 15.43 2.33 -11.35
CA SER A 217 15.96 2.49 -12.71
C SER A 217 16.57 1.20 -13.28
N ASN A 218 17.08 0.31 -12.42
CA ASN A 218 17.62 -0.99 -12.82
C ASN A 218 16.54 -2.03 -13.23
N ILE A 219 15.25 -1.73 -12.98
CA ILE A 219 14.06 -2.50 -13.39
C ILE A 219 13.41 -1.88 -14.64
N LEU A 220 13.64 -0.59 -14.92
CA LEU A 220 13.09 0.14 -16.08
C LEU A 220 14.08 0.27 -17.26
N ARG A 221 15.07 -0.63 -17.39
CA ARG A 221 16.27 -0.41 -18.24
C ARG A 221 16.01 0.14 -19.64
N ASN A 222 15.05 -0.46 -20.35
CA ASN A 222 14.76 -0.15 -21.76
C ASN A 222 13.38 0.52 -21.94
N TYR A 223 12.78 0.98 -20.85
CA TYR A 223 11.40 1.41 -20.84
C TYR A 223 11.25 2.74 -20.12
N SER A 224 10.22 3.47 -20.52
CA SER A 224 9.69 4.60 -19.77
C SER A 224 8.42 4.18 -19.03
N ILE A 225 7.95 5.05 -18.16
CA ILE A 225 6.64 4.90 -17.53
C ILE A 225 5.78 6.11 -17.85
N GLU A 226 4.52 5.83 -18.18
CA GLU A 226 3.46 6.81 -18.31
C GLU A 226 2.60 6.80 -17.04
N PRO A 227 2.39 7.94 -16.37
CA PRO A 227 1.42 8.05 -15.30
C PRO A 227 -0.01 7.94 -15.85
N VAL A 228 -0.76 6.91 -15.44
CA VAL A 228 -2.20 6.74 -15.70
C VAL A 228 -2.98 6.83 -14.38
N ILE A 229 -4.31 6.84 -14.41
CA ILE A 229 -5.07 6.93 -13.16
C ILE A 229 -4.90 5.62 -12.37
N GLY A 230 -4.35 5.73 -11.16
CA GLY A 230 -4.19 4.59 -10.26
C GLY A 230 -3.01 3.66 -10.56
N ALA A 231 -2.17 3.95 -11.56
CA ALA A 231 -0.96 3.17 -11.87
C ALA A 231 0.01 3.94 -12.78
N TYR A 232 1.19 3.37 -13.00
CA TYR A 232 2.11 3.74 -14.06
C TYR A 232 2.13 2.65 -15.14
N LYS A 233 1.81 3.01 -16.38
CA LYS A 233 1.89 2.12 -17.54
C LYS A 233 3.32 2.09 -18.08
N LEU A 234 3.88 0.91 -18.32
CA LEU A 234 5.17 0.76 -18.97
C LEU A 234 5.04 1.11 -20.47
N THR A 235 5.95 1.94 -20.96
CA THR A 235 6.01 2.34 -22.38
C THR A 235 7.42 2.18 -22.93
N ARG A 236 7.57 2.07 -24.25
CA ARG A 236 8.90 2.05 -24.88
C ARG A 236 9.47 3.45 -25.05
N GLU A 237 8.60 4.38 -25.38
CA GLU A 237 8.93 5.78 -25.55
C GLU A 237 8.12 6.62 -24.57
N PRO A 238 8.61 7.79 -24.17
CA PRO A 238 7.84 8.71 -23.37
C PRO A 238 6.60 9.13 -24.18
N THR A 239 5.41 8.76 -23.72
CA THR A 239 4.14 9.08 -24.37
C THR A 239 3.07 9.33 -23.31
N LEU A 240 2.05 10.12 -23.65
CA LEU A 240 0.84 10.26 -22.83
C LEU A 240 -0.40 9.85 -23.62
N THR A 241 -0.96 8.71 -23.26
CA THR A 241 -2.30 8.27 -23.58
C THR A 241 -3.33 9.24 -22.98
N LYS A 242 -4.36 9.61 -23.74
CA LYS A 242 -5.45 10.43 -23.20
C LYS A 242 -6.22 9.63 -22.14
N ILE A 243 -6.44 10.23 -20.97
CA ILE A 243 -7.27 9.62 -19.93
C ILE A 243 -8.74 9.91 -20.23
N ASP A 244 -9.51 8.85 -20.32
CA ASP A 244 -10.95 8.91 -20.15
C ASP A 244 -11.27 8.75 -18.65
N TYR A 245 -12.03 9.69 -18.09
CA TYR A 245 -12.39 9.65 -16.66
C TYR A 245 -13.77 9.00 -16.47
N GLU A 246 -14.43 8.55 -17.53
CA GLU A 246 -15.69 7.82 -17.42
C GLU A 246 -15.51 6.56 -16.55
N GLY A 247 -16.41 6.39 -15.57
CA GLY A 247 -16.40 5.26 -14.64
C GLY A 247 -15.44 5.37 -13.44
N PHE A 248 -14.49 6.31 -13.44
CA PHE A 248 -13.59 6.51 -12.30
C PHE A 248 -14.31 7.18 -11.11
N ASP A 249 -14.21 6.57 -9.93
CA ASP A 249 -14.67 7.17 -8.68
C ASP A 249 -13.47 7.70 -7.88
N LEU A 250 -13.31 9.02 -7.89
CA LEU A 250 -12.18 9.71 -7.28
C LEU A 250 -12.56 10.61 -6.11
N GLU A 251 -13.85 10.75 -5.80
CA GLU A 251 -14.34 11.82 -4.93
C GLU A 251 -13.88 11.62 -3.48
N ASP A 252 -13.93 10.38 -3.00
CA ASP A 252 -13.48 9.99 -1.66
C ASP A 252 -11.96 10.16 -1.43
N TYR A 253 -11.19 10.40 -2.51
CA TYR A 253 -9.76 10.68 -2.44
C TYR A 253 -9.43 12.17 -2.57
N LYS A 254 -10.42 13.03 -2.82
CA LYS A 254 -10.20 14.48 -2.87
C LYS A 254 -10.40 15.09 -1.50
N HIS A 255 -9.68 16.18 -1.24
CA HIS A 255 -9.84 17.00 -0.04
C HIS A 255 -9.73 16.22 1.28
N VAL A 256 -8.98 15.12 1.26
CA VAL A 256 -8.67 14.30 2.43
C VAL A 256 -8.00 15.17 3.51
N SER A 257 -8.04 14.73 4.76
CA SER A 257 -7.52 15.43 5.93
C SER A 257 -6.60 14.54 6.76
N HIS A 258 -5.95 15.14 7.77
CA HIS A 258 -5.11 14.41 8.71
C HIS A 258 -5.89 13.38 9.56
N ASN A 259 -7.20 13.56 9.69
CA ASN A 259 -8.05 12.68 10.49
C ASN A 259 -8.52 11.45 9.71
N ASP A 260 -8.37 11.46 8.39
CA ASP A 260 -8.78 10.34 7.55
C ASP A 260 -7.81 9.16 7.68
N PRO A 261 -8.26 7.93 7.40
CA PRO A 261 -7.41 6.77 7.54
C PRO A 261 -6.15 6.86 6.67
N PHE A 262 -5.04 6.32 7.18
CA PHE A 262 -3.74 6.29 6.49
C PHE A 262 -3.85 5.85 5.02
N LEU A 263 -4.59 4.77 4.78
CA LEU A 263 -4.73 4.21 3.44
C LEU A 263 -5.39 5.17 2.44
N VAL A 264 -6.40 5.92 2.87
CA VAL A 264 -7.09 6.92 2.03
C VAL A 264 -6.12 8.02 1.66
N ARG A 265 -5.33 8.48 2.63
CA ARG A 265 -4.29 9.49 2.42
C ARG A 265 -3.20 9.00 1.47
N THR A 266 -2.82 7.72 1.56
CA THR A 266 -1.85 7.11 0.63
C THR A 266 -2.41 7.07 -0.81
N PHE A 267 -3.64 6.59 -1.02
CA PHE A 267 -4.24 6.54 -2.35
C PHE A 267 -4.49 7.95 -2.91
N SER A 268 -4.95 8.88 -2.08
CA SER A 268 -5.11 10.30 -2.42
C SER A 268 -3.78 10.89 -2.91
N HIS A 269 -2.71 10.76 -2.12
CA HIS A 269 -1.38 11.20 -2.52
C HIS A 269 -0.96 10.60 -3.87
N PHE A 270 -1.16 9.29 -4.03
CA PHE A 270 -0.79 8.59 -5.25
C PHE A 270 -1.54 9.12 -6.48
N TYR A 271 -2.86 9.36 -6.41
CA TYR A 271 -3.61 10.00 -7.50
C TYR A 271 -3.11 11.42 -7.79
N GLY A 272 -2.79 12.19 -6.75
CA GLY A 272 -2.16 13.50 -6.88
C GLY A 272 -0.84 13.41 -7.66
N GLU A 273 0.00 12.42 -7.35
CA GLU A 273 1.30 12.22 -8.00
C GLU A 273 1.15 11.89 -9.47
N GLN A 274 0.16 11.07 -9.84
CA GLN A 274 -0.13 10.77 -11.25
C GLN A 274 -0.47 12.04 -12.03
N HIS A 275 -1.36 12.88 -11.49
CA HIS A 275 -1.76 14.13 -12.14
C HIS A 275 -0.58 15.10 -12.28
N VAL A 276 0.21 15.29 -11.22
CA VAL A 276 1.38 16.19 -11.27
C VAL A 276 2.45 15.67 -12.23
N SER A 277 2.71 14.35 -12.24
CA SER A 277 3.67 13.73 -13.17
C SER A 277 3.25 13.89 -14.63
N ARG A 278 1.95 13.75 -14.93
CA ARG A 278 1.40 14.07 -16.27
C ARG A 278 1.59 15.54 -16.62
N GLY A 279 1.35 16.45 -15.67
CA GLY A 279 1.59 17.88 -15.84
C GLY A 279 3.04 18.18 -16.22
N ALA A 280 4.00 17.59 -15.51
CA ALA A 280 5.43 17.74 -15.77
C ALA A 280 5.82 17.25 -17.17
N TYR A 281 5.27 16.11 -17.59
CA TYR A 281 5.51 15.60 -18.94
C TYR A 281 4.97 16.53 -20.04
N LEU A 282 3.74 17.02 -19.87
CA LEU A 282 3.11 17.94 -20.83
C LEU A 282 3.88 19.26 -20.92
N GLU A 283 4.37 19.75 -19.79
CA GLU A 283 5.20 20.94 -19.71
C GLU A 283 6.52 20.77 -20.47
N GLN A 284 7.22 19.65 -20.26
CA GLN A 284 8.47 19.31 -20.97
C GLN A 284 8.26 19.19 -22.49
N THR A 285 7.07 18.78 -22.92
CA THR A 285 6.71 18.65 -24.35
C THR A 285 6.05 19.91 -24.92
N GLY A 286 6.07 21.04 -24.20
CA GLY A 286 5.61 22.34 -24.67
C GLY A 286 4.10 22.58 -24.57
N LYS A 287 3.32 21.63 -24.05
CA LYS A 287 1.85 21.70 -23.90
C LYS A 287 1.45 22.39 -22.60
N LYS A 288 1.89 23.64 -22.42
CA LYS A 288 1.76 24.41 -21.16
C LYS A 288 0.33 24.52 -20.62
N ASN A 289 -0.66 24.73 -21.48
CA ASN A 289 -2.06 24.85 -21.06
C ASN A 289 -2.63 23.54 -20.50
N GLU A 290 -2.31 22.42 -21.14
CA GLU A 290 -2.70 21.09 -20.65
C GLU A 290 -1.96 20.76 -19.35
N ALA A 291 -0.66 21.08 -19.28
CA ALA A 291 0.14 20.92 -18.07
C ALA A 291 -0.47 21.64 -16.87
N LEU A 292 -0.89 22.89 -17.06
CA LEU A 292 -1.55 23.70 -16.03
C LEU A 292 -2.83 23.05 -15.49
N GLN A 293 -3.64 22.44 -16.37
CA GLN A 293 -4.85 21.73 -15.96
C GLN A 293 -4.53 20.53 -15.07
N TYR A 294 -3.51 19.74 -15.44
CA TYR A 294 -3.11 18.56 -14.67
C TYR A 294 -2.49 18.93 -13.32
N TYR A 295 -1.68 19.98 -13.25
CA TYR A 295 -1.18 20.46 -11.95
C TYR A 295 -2.31 20.89 -11.03
N ARG A 296 -3.33 21.60 -11.56
CA ARG A 296 -4.51 22.00 -10.76
C ARG A 296 -5.29 20.79 -10.26
N LYS A 297 -5.57 19.81 -11.13
CA LYS A 297 -6.24 18.55 -10.74
C LYS A 297 -5.48 17.83 -9.62
N GLY A 298 -4.15 17.79 -9.70
CA GLY A 298 -3.33 17.16 -8.67
C GLY A 298 -3.51 17.79 -7.28
N LEU A 299 -3.75 19.10 -7.20
CA LEU A 299 -3.92 19.80 -5.91
C LEU A 299 -5.13 19.32 -5.11
N ASP A 300 -6.18 18.82 -5.76
CA ASP A 300 -7.39 18.33 -5.08
C ASP A 300 -7.10 17.10 -4.20
N PHE A 301 -6.02 16.37 -4.51
CA PHE A 301 -5.63 15.15 -3.81
C PHE A 301 -4.53 15.36 -2.75
N TYR A 302 -3.98 16.57 -2.61
CA TYR A 302 -2.93 16.81 -1.61
C TYR A 302 -3.46 17.55 -0.39
N PHE A 303 -3.49 16.85 0.75
CA PHE A 303 -3.87 17.45 2.03
C PHE A 303 -2.69 18.01 2.84
N GLN A 304 -1.46 17.52 2.61
CA GLN A 304 -0.24 18.00 3.29
C GLN A 304 0.61 18.94 2.46
N ASN A 305 1.54 19.60 3.15
CA ASN A 305 2.59 20.44 2.57
C ASN A 305 3.71 19.57 1.98
N GLU A 306 3.30 18.65 1.09
CA GLU A 306 4.21 17.73 0.42
C GLU A 306 5.05 18.49 -0.60
N GLN A 307 6.30 18.09 -0.75
CA GLN A 307 7.22 18.64 -1.75
C GLN A 307 6.57 18.66 -3.14
N VAL A 308 5.77 17.63 -3.46
CA VAL A 308 5.04 17.51 -4.73
C VAL A 308 3.91 18.54 -4.85
N LYS A 309 3.17 18.82 -3.77
CA LYS A 309 2.16 19.89 -3.74
C LYS A 309 2.78 21.25 -3.98
N GLN A 310 3.89 21.55 -3.28
CA GLN A 310 4.61 22.82 -3.46
C GLN A 310 5.19 22.96 -4.87
N TYR A 311 5.72 21.88 -5.42
CA TYR A 311 6.15 21.81 -6.81
C TYR A 311 4.99 22.17 -7.76
N ALA A 312 3.82 21.55 -7.61
CA ALA A 312 2.66 21.82 -8.45
C ALA A 312 2.20 23.29 -8.34
N ILE A 313 2.11 23.85 -7.13
CA ILE A 313 1.76 25.27 -6.91
C ILE A 313 2.77 26.19 -7.60
N GLN A 314 4.07 25.90 -7.47
CA GLN A 314 5.12 26.68 -8.11
C GLN A 314 5.01 26.63 -9.64
N ARG A 315 4.82 25.45 -10.23
CA ARG A 315 4.65 25.30 -11.68
C ARG A 315 3.39 26.03 -12.18
N ILE A 316 2.27 25.94 -11.45
CA ILE A 316 1.04 26.68 -11.77
C ILE A 316 1.31 28.19 -11.82
N ARG A 317 2.04 28.73 -10.83
CA ARG A 317 2.36 30.16 -10.78
C ARG A 317 3.21 30.59 -11.98
N ILE A 318 4.25 29.83 -12.31
CA ILE A 318 5.15 30.11 -13.45
C ILE A 318 4.36 30.08 -14.76
N LEU A 319 3.66 28.97 -15.04
CA LEU A 319 2.92 28.81 -16.29
C LEU A 319 1.76 29.79 -16.45
N SER A 320 1.11 30.20 -15.36
CA SER A 320 0.03 31.19 -15.42
C SER A 320 0.56 32.60 -15.72
N SER A 321 1.79 32.94 -15.29
CA SER A 321 2.42 34.23 -15.57
C SER A 321 2.97 34.36 -17.00
N GLU A 322 3.35 33.24 -17.63
CA GLU A 322 3.84 33.21 -19.02
C GLU A 322 2.70 33.27 -20.06
N ASN A 323 1.46 33.05 -19.62
CA ASN A 323 0.25 33.09 -20.44
C ASN A 323 -0.49 34.44 -20.40
N GLN A 324 -0.03 35.39 -19.57
CA GLN A 324 -0.47 36.79 -19.55
C GLN A 324 0.48 37.63 -20.39
#